data_AF-A0A948YHF3-F1
#
_entry.id   AF-A0A948YHF3-F1
#
_cell.length_a   1.000
_cell.length_b   1.000
_cell.length_c   1.000
_cell.angle_alpha   90.00
_cell.angle_beta   90.00
_cell.angle_gamma   90.00
#
_symmetry.space_group_name_H-M   'P 1'
#
loop_
_entity.id
_entity.type
_entity.pdbx_description
1 polymer ?
#
loop_
_entity_poly.entity_id
_entity_poly.type
_entity_poly.pdbx_seq_one_letter_code
_entity_poly.pdbx_strand_id
1 'polypeptide(L)' 'FYNEAPYGGFKESGFGKELGREGFLEYTRLKHINYHLSGEKPLVSQWYAL' A
#
# COMPACT_ATOMS: atom_id res chain seq x y z
N PHE A 1 -9.53 -25.13 -13.12
CA PHE A 1 -8.64 -24.35 -12.26
C PHE A 1 -9.43 -23.11 -11.82
N TYR A 2 -9.44 -22.77 -10.53
CA TYR A 2 -10.20 -21.62 -10.02
C TYR A 2 -9.22 -20.50 -9.71
N ASN A 3 -8.97 -19.65 -10.70
CA ASN A 3 -7.92 -18.63 -10.67
C ASN A 3 -8.28 -17.44 -9.77
N GLU A 4 -9.55 -17.35 -9.38
CA GLU A 4 -10.12 -16.27 -8.59
C GLU A 4 -9.84 -16.44 -7.09
N ALA A 5 -9.52 -17.66 -6.63
CA ALA A 5 -9.18 -17.93 -5.23
C ALA A 5 -7.66 -17.89 -5.01
N PRO A 6 -7.20 -17.36 -3.85
CA PRO A 6 -5.79 -17.36 -3.51
C PRO A 6 -5.28 -18.78 -3.25
N TYR A 7 -4.08 -19.06 -3.74
CA TYR A 7 -3.35 -20.32 -3.56
C TYR A 7 -2.10 -20.09 -2.71
N GLY A 8 -1.93 -20.88 -1.66
CA GLY A 8 -0.74 -20.84 -0.81
C GLY A 8 -1.01 -21.45 0.55
N GLY A 9 0.04 -21.94 1.20
CA GLY A 9 -0.07 -22.68 2.46
C GLY A 9 0.03 -21.81 3.71
N PHE A 10 0.32 -22.49 4.83
CA PHE A 10 0.62 -21.90 6.13
C PHE A 10 1.90 -22.55 6.69
N LYS A 11 2.62 -21.85 7.57
CA LYS A 11 3.81 -22.35 8.27
C LYS A 11 4.91 -22.80 7.29
N GLU A 12 5.36 -24.05 7.38
CA GLU A 12 6.46 -24.60 6.58
C GLU A 12 6.13 -24.72 5.09
N SER A 13 4.86 -24.64 4.71
CA SER A 13 4.46 -24.58 3.29
C SER A 13 4.80 -23.23 2.62
N GLY A 14 5.31 -22.26 3.37
CA GLY A 14 5.71 -20.94 2.87
C GLY A 14 4.77 -19.81 3.26
N PHE A 15 5.20 -18.59 2.95
CA PHE A 15 4.46 -17.35 3.17
C PHE A 15 4.10 -16.71 1.83
N GLY A 16 3.05 -15.88 1.83
CA GLY A 16 2.50 -15.27 0.63
C GLY A 16 1.38 -16.11 0.00
N LYS A 17 0.72 -15.52 -0.99
CA LYS A 17 -0.32 -16.15 -1.80
C LYS A 17 -0.05 -15.85 -3.26
N GLU A 18 -0.44 -16.79 -4.11
CA GLU A 18 -0.50 -16.65 -5.56
C GLU A 18 -1.97 -16.68 -6.01
N LEU A 19 -2.25 -16.28 -7.25
CA LEU A 19 -3.63 -16.17 -7.79
C LEU A 19 -4.54 -15.22 -6.99
N GLY A 20 -5.78 -15.07 -7.44
CA GLY A 20 -6.75 -14.19 -6.78
C GLY A 20 -6.29 -12.74 -6.66
N ARG A 21 -6.92 -12.01 -5.74
CA ARG A 21 -6.58 -10.61 -5.48
C ARG A 21 -5.31 -10.49 -4.63
N GLU A 22 -5.15 -11.40 -3.68
CA GLU A 22 -4.02 -11.43 -2.75
C GLU A 22 -2.71 -11.62 -3.50
N GLY A 23 -2.65 -12.59 -4.43
CA GLY A 23 -1.46 -12.79 -5.26
C GLY A 23 -1.12 -11.58 -6.12
N PHE A 24 -2.12 -10.94 -6.74
CA PHE A 24 -1.87 -9.70 -7.47
C PHE A 24 -1.25 -8.61 -6.59
N LEU A 25 -1.73 -8.47 -5.34
CA LEU A 25 -1.23 -7.44 -4.43
C LEU A 25 0.23 -7.67 -3.99
N GLU A 26 0.69 -8.92 -3.87
CA GLU A 26 2.08 -9.26 -3.55
C GLU A 26 3.09 -8.74 -4.61
N TYR A 27 2.65 -8.61 -5.87
CA TYR A 27 3.46 -8.06 -6.97
C TYR A 27 3.26 -6.55 -7.18
N THR A 28 2.50 -5.89 -6.30
CA THR A 28 2.28 -4.44 -6.35
C THR A 28 2.70 -3.77 -5.04
N ARG A 29 2.93 -2.46 -5.08
CA ARG A 29 3.26 -1.69 -3.89
C ARG A 29 2.33 -0.50 -3.73
N LEU A 30 1.65 -0.43 -2.59
CA LEU A 30 0.82 0.71 -2.23
C LEU A 30 1.70 1.93 -1.90
N LYS A 31 1.40 3.06 -2.52
CA LYS A 31 2.00 4.37 -2.20
C LYS A 31 0.91 5.35 -1.83
N HIS A 32 0.93 5.86 -0.60
CA HIS A 32 0.08 6.97 -0.20
C HIS A 32 0.68 8.30 -0.69
N ILE A 33 -0.12 9.10 -1.39
CA ILE A 33 0.25 10.43 -1.88
C ILE A 33 -0.75 11.41 -1.30
N ASN A 34 -0.25 12.38 -0.53
CA ASN A 34 -1.05 13.50 -0.04
C ASN A 34 -0.57 14.76 -0.76
N TYR A 35 -1.51 15.49 -1.36
CA TYR A 35 -1.23 16.74 -2.04
C TYR A 35 -2.19 17.80 -1.51
N HIS A 36 -1.63 18.92 -1.05
CA HIS A 36 -2.39 20.04 -0.53
C HIS A 36 -2.88 20.91 -1.69
N LEU A 37 -4.19 21.06 -1.82
CA LEU A 37 -4.80 21.78 -2.95
C LEU A 37 -4.98 23.28 -2.70
N SER A 38 -4.91 23.75 -1.45
CA SER A 38 -5.00 25.18 -1.17
C SER A 38 -3.61 25.83 -1.30
N GLY A 39 -3.57 27.06 -1.83
CA GLY A 39 -2.36 27.88 -1.88
C GLY A 39 -1.95 28.45 -0.52
N GLU A 40 -2.61 28.01 0.56
CA GLU A 40 -2.31 28.45 1.91
C GLU A 40 -0.98 27.87 2.35
N LYS A 41 -0.19 28.71 3.03
CA LYS A 41 1.07 28.27 3.62
C LYS A 41 0.78 27.28 4.75
N PRO A 42 1.57 26.20 4.89
CA PRO A 42 1.40 25.28 5.99
C PRO A 42 1.63 25.98 7.33
N LEU A 43 0.96 25.54 8.38
CA LEU A 43 1.09 26.12 9.73
C LEU A 43 2.54 26.18 10.22
N VAL A 44 3.37 25.22 9.79
CA VAL A 44 4.81 25.16 10.12
C VAL A 44 5.63 26.33 9.53
N SER A 45 5.11 27.06 8.54
CA SER A 45 5.82 28.17 7.89
C SER A 45 6.19 29.32 8.83
N GLN A 46 5.50 29.44 9.98
CA GLN A 46 5.74 30.51 10.96
C GLN A 46 6.60 30.03 12.15
N TRP A 47 6.98 28.75 12.19
CA TRP A 47 7.66 28.15 13.34
C TRP A 47 9.07 28.72 13.59
N TYR A 48 9.72 29.25 12.55
CA TYR A 48 11.06 29.86 12.61
C TYR A 48 11.04 31.39 12.43
N ALA A 49 9.88 32.04 12.60
CA ALA A 49 9.72 33.48 12.35
C ALA A 49 9.94 34.37 13.60
N LEU A 50 10.46 33.80 14.70
CA LEU A 50 10.87 34.52 15.91
C LEU A 50 12.38 34.41 16.13
#